data_AF-A0A6I4QIE7-F1
#
_entry.id   AF-A0A6I4QIE7-F1
#
_cell.length_a   1.000
_cell.length_b   1.000
_cell.length_c   1.000
_cell.angle_alpha   90.00
_cell.angle_beta   90.00
_cell.angle_gamma   90.00
#
_symmetry.space_group_name_H-M   'P 1'
#
loop_
_entity.id
_entity.type
_entity.pdbx_description
1 polymer ?
#
loop_
_entity_poly.entity_id
_entity_poly.type
_entity_poly.pdbx_seq_one_letter_code
_entity_poly.pdbx_strand_id
1 'polypeptide(L)'
;MKKIKHSLLLVCSITLVGCFGSGTTSSSSVERMIDNPTPNEIKVIIDGNELTIPAKSSVNYTFEYGKHTLSYGNQSLNFIAKPSITYNSGLINPTQSNYYLFTTFYTTLNVSDETYDKLIAKYLKLVPVIINGEEQALELPVKVINDVFIERQKDFWDYSVDEPYPAQVTLRGKGQFQSQKIKLFREDSFIEALKAEGLNEKVDFINEHPKFSELKKYTIPNIQLDAIACKKGREFVETQLNDWNKLFTLTGKDLALLYKQLTSSETSHTEYDIMTECKREVDPNQSYQFATRELDGAFYETKQLNFFITQ
;
A
#
# COMPACT_ATOMS: atom_id res chain seq x y z
N MET A 1 24.98 13.52 9.97
CA MET A 1 24.46 14.91 10.11
C MET A 1 24.78 15.49 11.50
N LYS A 2 25.41 16.66 11.56
CA LYS A 2 25.25 17.65 12.64
C LYS A 2 25.01 19.00 12.00
N LYS A 3 23.81 19.57 12.15
CA LYS A 3 23.57 20.98 11.89
C LYS A 3 22.69 21.57 13.00
N ILE A 4 23.25 22.57 13.67
CA ILE A 4 22.65 23.51 14.62
C ILE A 4 22.88 24.89 13.94
N LYS A 5 21.94 25.85 13.82
CA LYS A 5 21.39 26.70 14.89
C LYS A 5 20.26 27.61 14.32
N HIS A 6 19.10 27.56 14.98
CA HIS A 6 18.12 28.62 15.32
C HIS A 6 17.47 29.49 14.22
N SER A 7 16.13 29.45 14.13
CA SER A 7 15.28 30.56 14.61
C SER A 7 13.82 30.13 14.74
N LEU A 8 13.15 30.70 15.75
CA LEU A 8 11.79 30.45 16.21
C LEU A 8 10.79 31.16 15.27
N LEU A 9 9.82 30.43 14.70
CA LEU A 9 8.58 31.02 14.20
C LEU A 9 7.44 30.02 14.39
N LEU A 10 6.75 30.20 15.51
CA LEU A 10 5.50 29.55 15.85
C LEU A 10 4.40 30.15 14.97
N VAL A 11 4.05 29.50 13.87
CA VAL A 11 2.77 29.72 13.18
C VAL A 11 1.92 28.50 13.47
N CYS A 12 1.06 28.62 14.50
CA CYS A 12 -0.01 27.68 14.77
C CYS A 12 -1.07 27.80 13.66
N SER A 13 -0.85 27.14 12.53
CA SER A 13 -1.93 26.81 11.61
C SER A 13 -2.69 25.63 12.19
N ILE A 14 -3.84 25.94 12.81
CA ILE A 14 -4.83 24.95 13.25
C ILE A 14 -5.49 24.41 11.97
N THR A 15 -4.86 23.46 11.30
CA THR A 15 -5.58 22.57 10.39
C THR A 15 -6.20 21.49 11.26
N LEU A 16 -7.53 21.49 11.32
CA LEU A 16 -8.31 20.42 11.94
C LEU A 16 -7.89 19.08 11.30
N VAL A 17 -7.00 18.36 11.98
CA VAL A 17 -6.82 16.93 11.74
C VAL A 17 -8.07 16.30 12.32
N GLY A 18 -9.02 15.98 11.45
CA GLY A 18 -10.16 15.15 11.81
C GLY A 18 -9.63 13.88 12.46
N CYS A 19 -9.91 13.71 13.75
CA CYS A 19 -9.75 12.44 14.43
C CYS A 19 -10.63 11.42 13.69
N PHE A 20 -10.04 10.61 12.82
CA PHE A 20 -10.71 9.45 12.24
C PHE A 20 -10.95 8.45 13.37
N GLY A 21 -12.14 8.58 13.97
CA GLY A 21 -12.64 7.74 15.04
C GLY A 21 -12.67 6.28 14.63
N SER A 22 -12.17 5.47 15.55
CA SER A 22 -12.23 4.01 15.58
C SER A 22 -13.63 3.45 15.27
N GLY A 23 -13.72 2.60 14.24
CA GLY A 23 -14.89 1.76 13.95
C GLY A 23 -15.17 1.60 12.46
N THR A 24 -14.32 0.88 11.72
CA THR A 24 -14.45 0.66 10.26
C THR A 24 -15.64 -0.21 9.82
N THR A 25 -16.60 -0.50 10.70
CA THR A 25 -17.71 -1.43 10.40
C THR A 25 -19.03 -0.73 10.06
N SER A 26 -19.10 0.59 10.11
CA SER A 26 -20.26 1.38 9.68
C SER A 26 -20.02 2.17 8.38
N SER A 27 -18.77 2.19 7.90
CA SER A 27 -18.43 2.82 6.63
C SER A 27 -18.92 1.96 5.46
N SER A 28 -19.37 2.62 4.41
CA SER A 28 -19.71 2.01 3.11
C SER A 28 -18.71 2.43 2.02
N SER A 29 -17.61 3.07 2.41
CA SER A 29 -16.66 3.68 1.49
C SER A 29 -15.25 3.79 2.08
N VAL A 30 -14.29 4.07 1.21
CA VAL A 30 -12.92 4.42 1.56
C VAL A 30 -12.51 5.68 0.81
N GLU A 31 -12.00 6.66 1.55
CA GLU A 31 -11.36 7.83 0.96
C GLU A 31 -9.93 7.48 0.53
N ARG A 32 -9.51 7.98 -0.62
CA ARG A 32 -8.15 7.85 -1.10
C ARG A 32 -7.69 9.09 -1.84
N MET A 33 -6.44 9.46 -1.61
CA MET A 33 -5.76 10.49 -2.38
C MET A 33 -5.38 9.93 -3.76
N ILE A 34 -5.73 10.63 -4.83
CA ILE A 34 -5.28 10.36 -6.19
C ILE A 34 -4.25 11.43 -6.55
N ASP A 35 -3.01 11.01 -6.77
CA ASP A 35 -1.86 11.88 -6.90
C ASP A 35 -1.44 12.01 -8.37
N ASN A 36 -1.10 13.24 -8.76
CA ASN A 36 -0.48 13.55 -10.03
C ASN A 36 0.90 14.18 -9.78
N PRO A 37 1.99 13.39 -9.85
CA PRO A 37 3.33 13.91 -9.67
C PRO A 37 3.89 14.56 -10.95
N THR A 38 3.16 14.50 -12.06
CA THR A 38 3.63 15.00 -13.36
C THR A 38 3.53 16.53 -13.42
N PRO A 39 4.32 17.20 -14.30
CA PRO A 39 4.29 18.64 -14.45
C PRO A 39 3.04 19.16 -15.20
N ASN A 40 2.19 18.26 -15.70
CA ASN A 40 1.00 18.60 -16.47
C ASN A 40 -0.25 18.15 -15.71
N GLU A 41 -1.38 18.81 -15.96
CA GLU A 41 -2.68 18.31 -15.54
C GLU A 41 -2.94 16.93 -16.16
N ILE A 42 -3.54 16.02 -15.39
CA ILE A 42 -4.02 14.75 -15.89
C ILE A 42 -5.54 14.62 -15.73
N LYS A 43 -6.12 13.83 -16.61
CA LYS A 43 -7.53 13.43 -16.55
C LYS A 43 -7.59 11.92 -16.37
N VAL A 44 -8.25 11.48 -15.31
CA VAL A 44 -8.54 10.08 -15.07
C VAL A 44 -10.04 9.84 -15.21
N ILE A 45 -10.42 8.63 -15.60
CA ILE A 45 -11.83 8.24 -15.67
C ILE A 45 -12.08 7.19 -14.59
N ILE A 46 -13.00 7.47 -13.69
CA ILE A 46 -13.44 6.55 -12.62
C ILE A 46 -14.91 6.27 -12.82
N ASP A 47 -15.24 5.00 -13.08
CA ASP A 47 -16.63 4.55 -13.33
C ASP A 47 -17.34 5.36 -14.42
N GLY A 48 -16.60 5.70 -15.47
CA GLY A 48 -17.07 6.51 -16.59
C GLY A 48 -17.08 8.02 -16.35
N ASN A 49 -16.79 8.48 -15.13
CA ASN A 49 -16.74 9.91 -14.79
C ASN A 49 -15.32 10.45 -14.89
N GLU A 50 -15.14 11.55 -15.61
CA GLU A 50 -13.86 12.25 -15.71
C GLU A 50 -13.56 13.01 -14.41
N LEU A 51 -12.33 12.88 -13.92
CA LEU A 51 -11.77 13.60 -12.80
C LEU A 51 -10.45 14.25 -13.22
N THR A 52 -10.40 15.58 -13.11
CA THR A 52 -9.21 16.37 -13.40
C THR A 52 -8.33 16.49 -12.15
N ILE A 53 -7.03 16.22 -12.30
CA ILE A 53 -6.04 16.32 -11.23
C ILE A 53 -4.95 17.30 -11.67
N PRO A 54 -4.81 18.46 -11.00
CA PRO A 54 -3.81 19.47 -11.35
C PRO A 54 -2.38 18.91 -11.33
N ALA A 55 -1.48 19.57 -12.06
CA ALA A 55 -0.05 19.25 -12.04
C ALA A 55 0.52 19.30 -10.61
N LYS A 56 1.40 18.35 -10.28
CA LYS A 56 2.12 18.28 -9.00
C LYS A 56 1.23 18.40 -7.77
N SER A 57 0.06 17.78 -7.83
CA SER A 57 -0.99 17.93 -6.83
C SER A 57 -1.79 16.65 -6.69
N SER A 58 -2.70 16.65 -5.73
CA SER A 58 -3.55 15.51 -5.43
C SER A 58 -4.97 15.94 -5.15
N VAL A 59 -5.90 15.01 -5.36
CA VAL A 59 -7.30 15.18 -5.01
C VAL A 59 -7.76 14.01 -4.16
N ASN A 60 -8.61 14.26 -3.16
CA ASN A 60 -9.26 13.18 -2.44
C ASN A 60 -10.47 12.68 -3.23
N TYR A 61 -10.63 11.37 -3.31
CA TYR A 61 -11.78 10.72 -3.92
C TYR A 61 -12.32 9.66 -2.96
N THR A 62 -13.65 9.62 -2.80
CA THR A 62 -14.31 8.62 -1.98
C THR A 62 -14.86 7.51 -2.87
N PHE A 63 -14.32 6.31 -2.72
CA PHE A 63 -14.84 5.12 -3.38
C PHE A 63 -15.88 4.47 -2.48
N GLU A 64 -17.09 4.25 -2.99
CA GLU A 64 -17.97 3.26 -2.37
C GLU A 64 -17.23 1.91 -2.29
N TYR A 65 -17.56 1.04 -1.35
CA TYR A 65 -17.07 -0.33 -1.46
C TYR A 65 -17.75 -1.02 -2.62
N GLY A 66 -17.00 -1.79 -3.41
CA GLY A 66 -17.52 -2.48 -4.58
C GLY A 66 -16.52 -2.55 -5.71
N LYS A 67 -17.03 -2.91 -6.89
CA LYS A 67 -16.26 -2.94 -8.14
C LYS A 67 -16.20 -1.55 -8.74
N HIS A 68 -15.00 -1.18 -9.18
CA HIS A 68 -14.70 0.08 -9.83
C HIS A 68 -13.83 -0.12 -11.07
N THR A 69 -13.80 0.91 -11.90
CA THR A 69 -12.94 1.03 -13.07
C THR A 69 -12.08 2.28 -12.97
N LEU A 70 -10.81 2.18 -13.35
CA LEU A 70 -9.90 3.31 -13.47
C LEU A 70 -9.28 3.29 -14.87
N SER A 71 -9.36 4.42 -15.57
CA SER A 71 -8.69 4.60 -16.86
C SER A 71 -7.79 5.83 -16.89
N TYR A 72 -6.61 5.67 -17.48
CA TYR A 72 -5.63 6.72 -17.72
C TYR A 72 -4.74 6.32 -18.92
N GLY A 73 -4.40 7.26 -19.81
CA GLY A 73 -3.42 7.04 -20.88
C GLY A 73 -3.73 5.85 -21.81
N ASN A 74 -4.97 5.71 -22.28
CA ASN A 74 -5.48 4.58 -23.08
C ASN A 74 -5.39 3.20 -22.39
N GLN A 75 -5.17 3.17 -21.09
CA GLN A 75 -5.16 1.97 -20.27
C GLN A 75 -6.34 1.98 -19.32
N SER A 76 -6.85 0.80 -18.97
CA SER A 76 -7.92 0.64 -18.00
C SER A 76 -7.70 -0.61 -17.17
N LEU A 77 -8.15 -0.57 -15.92
CA LEU A 77 -8.19 -1.72 -15.02
C LEU A 77 -9.50 -1.76 -14.24
N ASN A 78 -9.89 -2.97 -13.85
CA ASN A 78 -10.95 -3.23 -12.89
C ASN A 78 -10.31 -3.43 -11.51
N PHE A 79 -10.96 -2.95 -10.46
CA PHE A 79 -10.51 -3.19 -9.10
C PHE A 79 -11.69 -3.27 -8.13
N ILE A 80 -11.43 -3.81 -6.94
CA ILE A 80 -12.37 -3.80 -5.83
C ILE A 80 -11.87 -2.79 -4.79
N ALA A 81 -12.75 -1.90 -4.34
CA ALA A 81 -12.58 -1.13 -3.13
C ALA A 81 -13.28 -1.87 -1.97
N LYS A 82 -12.55 -2.14 -0.88
CA LYS A 82 -13.08 -2.87 0.27
C LYS A 82 -12.51 -2.36 1.61
N PRO A 83 -13.10 -2.76 2.75
CA PRO A 83 -12.46 -2.54 4.04
C PRO A 83 -11.08 -3.22 4.12
N SER A 84 -10.20 -2.64 4.92
CA SER A 84 -8.99 -3.31 5.39
C SER A 84 -9.22 -3.83 6.81
N ILE A 85 -8.60 -4.97 7.15
CA ILE A 85 -8.64 -5.52 8.52
C ILE A 85 -7.81 -4.67 9.51
N THR A 86 -6.96 -3.77 9.00
CA THR A 86 -6.19 -2.80 9.79
C THR A 86 -6.48 -1.38 9.28
N TYR A 87 -6.16 -0.36 10.09
CA TYR A 87 -6.18 1.01 9.57
C TYR A 87 -5.15 1.11 8.44
N ASN A 88 -5.61 1.56 7.29
CA ASN A 88 -4.77 1.69 6.11
C ASN A 88 -5.08 3.01 5.39
N SER A 89 -4.02 3.58 4.83
CA SER A 89 -4.06 4.80 4.05
C SER A 89 -3.12 4.62 2.86
N GLY A 90 -3.14 5.53 1.91
CA GLY A 90 -2.29 5.38 0.74
C GLY A 90 -2.62 6.42 -0.31
N LEU A 91 -2.14 6.16 -1.52
CA LEU A 91 -2.46 6.97 -2.69
C LEU A 91 -2.68 6.09 -3.92
N ILE A 92 -3.43 6.64 -4.86
CA ILE A 92 -3.58 6.11 -6.21
C ILE A 92 -2.63 6.91 -7.10
N ASN A 93 -1.81 6.23 -7.87
CA ASN A 93 -0.85 6.76 -8.83
C ASN A 93 -1.27 6.32 -10.24
N PRO A 94 -2.22 7.02 -10.89
CA PRO A 94 -2.71 6.65 -12.22
C PRO A 94 -1.60 6.67 -13.27
N THR A 95 -0.60 7.52 -13.08
CA THR A 95 0.50 7.70 -14.02
C THR A 95 1.59 6.65 -13.93
N GLN A 96 1.59 5.81 -12.88
CA GLN A 96 2.70 4.91 -12.55
C GLN A 96 4.06 5.65 -12.54
N SER A 97 4.07 6.91 -12.11
CA SER A 97 5.31 7.65 -11.88
C SER A 97 6.05 7.08 -10.67
N ASN A 98 7.37 7.23 -10.64
CA ASN A 98 8.18 6.82 -9.50
C ASN A 98 7.88 7.66 -8.25
N TYR A 99 7.79 6.95 -7.12
CA TYR A 99 7.83 7.51 -5.78
C TYR A 99 8.98 6.90 -4.99
N TYR A 100 9.50 7.68 -4.05
CA TYR A 100 10.73 7.37 -3.33
C TYR A 100 10.44 7.30 -1.84
N LEU A 101 10.58 6.10 -1.27
CA LEU A 101 10.54 5.89 0.17
C LEU A 101 11.95 6.07 0.72
N PHE A 102 12.28 7.30 1.10
CA PHE A 102 13.59 7.66 1.58
C PHE A 102 13.71 7.43 3.09
N THR A 103 14.68 6.61 3.48
CA THR A 103 14.94 6.29 4.89
C THR A 103 15.99 7.24 5.47
N THR A 104 15.69 7.81 6.64
CA THR A 104 16.64 8.68 7.38
C THR A 104 16.71 8.28 8.83
N PHE A 105 17.90 8.41 9.40
CA PHE A 105 18.14 8.22 10.83
C PHE A 105 18.33 9.57 11.51
N TYR A 106 17.48 9.86 12.48
CA TYR A 106 17.70 10.96 13.40
C TYR A 106 18.51 10.43 14.57
N THR A 107 19.67 11.00 14.85
CA THR A 107 20.56 10.54 15.91
C THR A 107 20.82 11.63 16.93
N THR A 108 21.18 11.24 18.16
CA THR A 108 21.69 12.18 19.16
C THR A 108 23.06 12.71 18.76
N LEU A 109 23.42 13.91 19.25
CA LEU A 109 24.66 14.61 18.88
C LEU A 109 25.97 13.88 19.24
N ASN A 110 25.91 12.87 20.11
CA ASN A 110 27.05 12.07 20.52
C ASN A 110 27.30 10.85 19.63
N VAL A 111 26.44 10.57 18.65
CA VAL A 111 26.65 9.50 17.68
C VAL A 111 27.74 9.92 16.69
N SER A 112 28.73 9.04 16.48
CA SER A 112 29.80 9.26 15.49
C SER A 112 29.29 9.01 14.06
N ASP A 113 29.96 9.63 13.08
CA ASP A 113 29.63 9.40 11.67
C ASP A 113 29.80 7.92 11.29
N GLU A 114 30.85 7.23 11.78
CA GLU A 114 31.01 5.78 11.57
C GLU A 114 29.82 4.96 12.10
N THR A 115 29.25 5.36 13.23
CA THR A 115 28.06 4.70 13.78
C THR A 115 26.84 4.98 12.89
N TYR A 116 26.69 6.21 12.41
CA TYR A 116 25.64 6.59 11.48
C TYR A 116 25.74 5.80 10.16
N ASP A 117 26.94 5.69 9.59
CA ASP A 117 27.19 4.98 8.33
C ASP A 117 26.82 3.51 8.47
N LYS A 118 27.15 2.87 9.61
CA LYS A 118 26.72 1.51 9.93
C LYS A 118 25.20 1.35 10.02
N LEU A 119 24.48 2.37 10.49
CA LEU A 119 23.01 2.35 10.57
C LEU A 119 22.38 2.42 9.18
N ILE A 120 22.88 3.30 8.31
CA ILE A 120 22.31 3.53 6.99
C ILE A 120 22.72 2.45 5.97
N ALA A 121 23.90 1.84 6.11
CA ALA A 121 24.46 0.87 5.16
C ALA A 121 23.50 -0.26 4.78
N LYS A 122 22.71 -0.77 5.73
CA LYS A 122 21.75 -1.86 5.47
C LYS A 122 20.53 -1.43 4.62
N TYR A 123 20.32 -0.13 4.44
CA TYR A 123 19.24 0.43 3.62
C TYR A 123 19.73 0.94 2.27
N LEU A 124 21.05 1.09 2.08
CA LEU A 124 21.62 1.53 0.82
C LEU A 124 21.27 0.53 -0.30
N LYS A 125 20.81 1.08 -1.41
CA LYS A 125 20.48 0.38 -2.65
C LYS A 125 21.12 1.13 -3.80
N LEU A 126 21.60 0.39 -4.80
CA LEU A 126 21.98 0.95 -6.08
C LEU A 126 20.70 1.29 -6.84
N VAL A 127 20.49 2.57 -7.12
CA VAL A 127 19.36 3.09 -7.88
C VAL A 127 19.86 3.47 -9.27
N PRO A 128 19.34 2.87 -10.34
CA PRO A 128 19.74 3.20 -11.70
C PRO A 128 19.23 4.60 -12.06
N VAL A 129 20.11 5.40 -12.64
CA VAL A 129 19.85 6.79 -13.02
C VAL A 129 20.57 7.12 -14.33
N ILE A 130 20.13 8.19 -14.99
CA ILE A 130 20.85 8.79 -16.10
C ILE A 130 21.47 10.09 -15.61
N ILE A 131 22.79 10.18 -15.72
CA ILE A 131 23.58 11.38 -15.37
C ILE A 131 24.38 11.77 -16.61
N ASN A 132 24.19 13.00 -17.08
CA ASN A 132 24.81 13.51 -18.30
C ASN A 132 24.60 12.63 -19.55
N GLY A 133 23.48 11.91 -19.61
CA GLY A 133 23.12 11.03 -20.74
C GLY A 133 23.70 9.62 -20.66
N GLU A 134 24.45 9.29 -19.60
CA GLU A 134 24.98 7.94 -19.36
C GLU A 134 24.23 7.27 -18.20
N GLU A 135 23.94 5.98 -18.35
CA GLU A 135 23.40 5.17 -17.28
C GLU A 135 24.45 4.96 -16.19
N GLN A 136 24.07 5.29 -14.96
CA GLN A 136 24.88 5.17 -13.76
C GLN A 136 24.01 4.63 -12.62
N ALA A 137 24.63 4.38 -11.46
CA ALA A 137 23.92 3.98 -10.27
C ALA A 137 24.30 4.89 -9.10
N LEU A 138 23.29 5.39 -8.37
CA LEU A 138 23.48 6.10 -7.11
C LEU A 138 23.21 5.17 -5.94
N GLU A 139 24.09 5.17 -4.95
CA GLU A 139 23.88 4.45 -3.71
C GLU A 139 23.04 5.30 -2.75
N LEU A 140 21.77 4.94 -2.57
CA LEU A 140 20.80 5.73 -1.81
C LEU A 140 19.99 4.84 -0.85
N PRO A 141 19.60 5.33 0.35
CA PRO A 141 18.75 4.59 1.29
C PRO A 141 17.27 4.69 0.92
N VAL A 142 16.94 4.29 -0.30
CA VAL A 142 15.62 4.50 -0.90
C VAL A 142 15.04 3.21 -1.46
N LYS A 143 13.72 3.07 -1.33
CA LYS A 143 12.94 2.10 -2.10
C LYS A 143 12.11 2.88 -3.12
N VAL A 144 12.27 2.53 -4.40
CA VAL A 144 11.46 3.09 -5.50
C VAL A 144 10.21 2.24 -5.66
N ILE A 145 9.06 2.88 -5.76
CA ILE A 145 7.76 2.24 -6.01
C ILE A 145 6.98 3.03 -7.08
N ASN A 146 6.23 2.32 -7.93
CA ASN A 146 5.43 2.92 -9.00
C ASN A 146 4.10 2.16 -9.24
N ASP A 147 3.64 1.42 -8.21
CA ASP A 147 2.34 0.75 -8.22
C ASP A 147 1.19 1.76 -8.46
N VAL A 148 0.11 1.31 -9.11
CA VAL A 148 -1.11 2.13 -9.25
C VAL A 148 -1.77 2.36 -7.89
N PHE A 149 -1.83 1.33 -7.05
CA PHE A 149 -2.34 1.43 -5.68
C PHE A 149 -1.18 1.32 -4.70
N ILE A 150 -0.74 2.45 -4.16
CA ILE A 150 0.33 2.52 -3.16
C ILE A 150 -0.30 2.54 -1.77
N GLU A 151 -0.20 1.41 -1.08
CA GLU A 151 -0.85 1.16 0.21
C GLU A 151 0.18 1.24 1.34
N ARG A 152 -0.06 2.09 2.35
CA ARG A 152 0.90 2.33 3.44
C ARG A 152 1.21 1.07 4.25
N GLN A 153 0.26 0.13 4.34
CA GLN A 153 0.51 -1.16 5.00
C GLN A 153 1.49 -2.04 4.22
N LYS A 154 1.48 -1.99 2.88
CA LYS A 154 2.42 -2.72 2.01
C LYS A 154 3.79 -2.04 1.99
N ASP A 155 3.77 -0.72 1.92
CA ASP A 155 4.92 0.15 1.77
C ASP A 155 4.89 1.19 2.88
N PHE A 156 5.55 0.93 4.01
CA PHE A 156 5.42 1.81 5.18
C PHE A 156 6.13 3.16 4.98
N TRP A 157 5.44 4.26 5.33
CA TRP A 157 6.03 5.59 5.50
C TRP A 157 5.47 6.32 6.72
N ASP A 158 6.30 7.16 7.34
CA ASP A 158 5.92 8.06 8.42
C ASP A 158 5.31 9.36 7.89
N TYR A 159 5.84 9.88 6.77
CA TYR A 159 5.45 11.16 6.18
C TYR A 159 5.10 11.00 4.70
N SER A 160 3.93 11.49 4.31
CA SER A 160 3.40 11.44 2.95
C SER A 160 4.04 12.52 2.07
N VAL A 161 3.63 12.56 0.80
CA VAL A 161 4.18 13.44 -0.23
C VAL A 161 4.18 14.92 0.17
N ASP A 162 3.06 15.42 0.70
CA ASP A 162 2.88 16.83 1.08
C ASP A 162 3.27 17.14 2.54
N GLU A 163 3.64 16.13 3.31
CA GLU A 163 4.04 16.31 4.72
C GLU A 163 5.53 16.68 4.79
N PRO A 164 5.92 17.80 5.43
CA PRO A 164 7.31 18.17 5.53
C PRO A 164 8.08 17.14 6.37
N TYR A 165 9.33 16.91 6.01
CA TYR A 165 10.20 16.08 6.81
C TYR A 165 10.69 16.88 8.02
N PRO A 166 10.58 16.35 9.25
CA PRO A 166 10.88 17.15 10.43
C PRO A 166 12.38 17.40 10.55
N ALA A 167 12.79 18.58 11.01
CA ALA A 167 14.20 18.87 11.28
C ALA A 167 14.74 18.08 12.50
N GLN A 168 13.85 17.71 13.43
CA GLN A 168 14.19 16.99 14.65
C GLN A 168 13.02 16.09 15.08
N VAL A 169 13.33 15.02 15.81
CA VAL A 169 12.33 14.09 16.35
C VAL A 169 12.57 13.82 17.83
N THR A 170 11.50 13.49 18.54
CA THR A 170 11.57 13.10 19.95
C THR A 170 11.80 11.61 20.09
N LEU A 171 12.85 11.23 20.81
CA LEU A 171 13.12 9.84 21.19
C LEU A 171 12.28 9.47 22.41
N ARG A 172 11.61 8.31 22.38
CA ARG A 172 10.64 7.90 23.42
C ARG A 172 11.25 6.98 24.48
N GLY A 173 12.34 6.28 24.16
CA GLY A 173 12.98 5.32 25.07
C GLY A 173 14.18 5.88 25.83
N LYS A 174 14.33 5.51 27.11
CA LYS A 174 15.56 5.78 27.87
C LYS A 174 16.74 5.05 27.21
N GLY A 175 17.80 5.78 26.87
CA GLY A 175 18.97 5.24 26.18
C GLY A 175 18.80 5.04 24.67
N GLN A 176 17.63 5.41 24.11
CA GLN A 176 17.47 5.48 22.67
C GLN A 176 18.32 6.63 22.12
N PHE A 177 19.17 6.35 21.15
CA PHE A 177 20.06 7.34 20.52
C PHE A 177 19.72 7.61 19.05
N GLN A 178 18.73 6.87 18.51
CA GLN A 178 18.31 6.99 17.12
C GLN A 178 16.80 6.80 16.93
N SER A 179 16.26 7.39 15.86
CA SER A 179 14.94 7.06 15.31
C SER A 179 15.02 6.98 13.79
N GLN A 180 14.59 5.85 13.23
CA GLN A 180 14.35 5.72 11.80
C GLN A 180 13.07 6.47 11.44
N LYS A 181 13.09 7.17 10.30
CA LYS A 181 11.91 7.73 9.64
C LYS A 181 11.95 7.45 8.14
N ILE A 182 10.77 7.29 7.55
CA ILE A 182 10.61 7.10 6.12
C ILE A 182 9.66 8.18 5.60
N LYS A 183 10.09 8.91 4.57
CA LYS A 183 9.22 9.83 3.83
C LYS A 183 8.99 9.32 2.42
N LEU A 184 7.74 9.39 1.99
CA LEU A 184 7.34 9.21 0.61
C LEU A 184 7.51 10.52 -0.15
N PHE A 185 8.29 10.52 -1.22
CA PHE A 185 8.51 11.67 -2.10
C PHE A 185 7.95 11.42 -3.49
N ARG A 186 7.42 12.50 -4.11
CA ARG A 186 7.38 12.63 -5.57
C ARG A 186 8.81 12.83 -6.09
N GLU A 187 9.07 12.43 -7.33
CA GLU A 187 10.43 12.49 -7.90
C GLU A 187 11.06 13.88 -7.85
N ASP A 188 10.32 14.93 -8.22
CA ASP A 188 10.82 16.29 -8.24
C ASP A 188 11.28 16.77 -6.85
N SER A 189 10.48 16.48 -5.84
CA SER A 189 10.73 16.82 -4.45
C SER A 189 11.88 15.99 -3.88
N PHE A 190 12.07 14.75 -4.36
CA PHE A 190 13.21 13.92 -4.01
C PHE A 190 14.51 14.48 -4.60
N ILE A 191 14.50 14.89 -5.88
CA ILE A 191 15.65 15.54 -6.53
C ILE A 191 16.06 16.82 -5.76
N GLU A 192 15.10 17.65 -5.35
CA GLU A 192 15.40 18.84 -4.53
C GLU A 192 16.00 18.47 -3.16
N ALA A 193 15.54 17.38 -2.54
CA ALA A 193 16.14 16.88 -1.30
C ALA A 193 17.60 16.41 -1.52
N LEU A 194 17.90 15.73 -2.62
CA LEU A 194 19.26 15.31 -2.96
C LEU A 194 20.17 16.51 -3.27
N LYS A 195 19.67 17.52 -3.98
CA LYS A 195 20.41 18.78 -4.23
C LYS A 195 20.78 19.50 -2.94
N ALA A 196 19.85 19.56 -1.98
CA ALA A 196 20.10 20.15 -0.67
C ALA A 196 21.22 19.42 0.11
N GLU A 197 21.44 18.13 -0.19
CA GLU A 197 22.52 17.30 0.36
C GLU A 197 23.81 17.33 -0.49
N GLY A 198 23.85 18.11 -1.57
CA GLY A 198 25.06 18.36 -2.36
C GLY A 198 25.14 17.64 -3.71
N LEU A 199 24.06 16.98 -4.17
CA LEU A 199 23.98 16.45 -5.53
C LEU A 199 23.83 17.62 -6.53
N ASN A 200 24.91 17.98 -7.21
CA ASN A 200 24.94 19.11 -8.14
C ASN A 200 24.65 18.72 -9.59
N GLU A 201 24.62 17.42 -9.89
CA GLU A 201 24.42 16.91 -11.24
C GLU A 201 22.93 16.83 -11.58
N LYS A 202 22.61 16.97 -12.88
CA LYS A 202 21.27 16.67 -13.35
C LYS A 202 21.10 15.14 -13.37
N VAL A 203 20.13 14.67 -12.59
CA VAL A 203 19.79 13.25 -12.48
C VAL A 203 18.39 13.03 -13.01
N ASP A 204 18.27 12.11 -13.97
CA ASP A 204 16.99 11.62 -14.46
C ASP A 204 16.83 10.17 -13.99
N PHE A 205 15.77 9.86 -13.25
CA PHE A 205 15.54 8.50 -12.77
C PHE A 205 14.82 7.67 -13.81
N ILE A 206 15.21 6.41 -13.94
CA ILE A 206 14.58 5.48 -14.87
C ILE A 206 13.22 5.04 -14.28
N ASN A 207 12.14 5.24 -15.04
CA ASN A 207 10.81 4.77 -14.67
C ASN A 207 10.39 3.59 -15.55
N GLU A 208 10.57 2.38 -15.02
CA GLU A 208 10.09 1.15 -15.64
C GLU A 208 8.88 0.62 -14.89
N HIS A 209 7.76 0.49 -15.60
CA HIS A 209 6.54 -0.07 -15.04
C HIS A 209 5.78 -0.91 -16.08
N PRO A 210 5.12 -2.00 -15.66
CA PRO A 210 4.23 -2.76 -16.54
C PRO A 210 3.00 -1.92 -16.90
N LYS A 211 2.35 -2.29 -18.01
CA LYS A 211 1.03 -1.75 -18.37
C LYS A 211 -0.05 -2.22 -17.40
N PHE A 212 -1.16 -1.51 -17.32
CA PHE A 212 -2.32 -1.90 -16.49
C PHE A 212 -2.80 -3.32 -16.79
N SER A 213 -2.75 -3.74 -18.06
CA SER A 213 -3.15 -5.08 -18.49
C SER A 213 -2.27 -6.21 -17.93
N GLU A 214 -1.03 -5.89 -17.56
CA GLU A 214 0.02 -6.80 -17.09
C GLU A 214 0.13 -6.83 -15.56
N LEU A 215 -0.59 -5.95 -14.85
CA LEU A 215 -0.62 -5.92 -13.38
C LEU A 215 -1.26 -7.20 -12.83
N LYS A 216 -0.79 -7.63 -11.64
CA LYS A 216 -1.33 -8.81 -10.93
C LYS A 216 -2.84 -8.64 -10.71
N LYS A 217 -3.62 -9.57 -11.25
CA LYS A 217 -5.08 -9.64 -11.08
C LYS A 217 -5.40 -10.72 -10.07
N TYR A 218 -6.24 -10.39 -9.10
CA TYR A 218 -6.75 -11.34 -8.13
C TYR A 218 -8.04 -11.96 -8.65
N THR A 219 -8.08 -13.28 -8.63
CA THR A 219 -9.23 -14.09 -9.06
C THR A 219 -9.55 -15.11 -7.98
N ILE A 220 -10.81 -15.53 -7.93
CA ILE A 220 -11.19 -16.64 -7.06
C ILE A 220 -10.59 -17.93 -7.62
N PRO A 221 -9.95 -18.77 -6.79
CA PRO A 221 -9.37 -20.02 -7.25
C PRO A 221 -10.45 -20.99 -7.70
N ASN A 222 -10.12 -21.81 -8.70
CA ASN A 222 -11.02 -22.85 -9.19
C ASN A 222 -10.80 -24.15 -8.40
N ILE A 223 -11.50 -24.28 -7.29
CA ILE A 223 -11.38 -25.44 -6.38
C ILE A 223 -12.34 -26.56 -6.82
N GLN A 224 -11.81 -27.78 -6.99
CA GLN A 224 -12.61 -28.97 -7.29
C GLN A 224 -13.34 -29.47 -6.03
N LEU A 225 -14.57 -29.00 -5.80
CA LEU A 225 -15.37 -29.34 -4.62
C LEU A 225 -15.60 -30.86 -4.45
N ASP A 226 -15.82 -31.58 -5.55
CA ASP A 226 -16.04 -33.03 -5.53
C ASP A 226 -14.81 -33.83 -5.08
N ALA A 227 -13.61 -33.27 -5.23
CA ALA A 227 -12.37 -33.86 -4.75
C ALA A 227 -12.21 -33.75 -3.23
N ILE A 228 -13.01 -32.92 -2.56
CA ILE A 228 -13.00 -32.77 -1.10
C ILE A 228 -13.74 -33.93 -0.46
N ALA A 229 -13.03 -34.87 0.16
CA ALA A 229 -13.62 -36.11 0.71
C ALA A 229 -14.52 -35.84 1.93
N CYS A 230 -14.12 -34.89 2.78
CA CYS A 230 -14.87 -34.52 3.98
C CYS A 230 -16.13 -33.72 3.62
N LYS A 231 -17.33 -34.28 3.86
CA LYS A 231 -18.61 -33.63 3.51
C LYS A 231 -18.75 -32.22 4.12
N LYS A 232 -18.54 -32.08 5.44
CA LYS A 232 -18.59 -30.78 6.12
C LYS A 232 -17.56 -29.79 5.55
N GLY A 233 -16.36 -30.27 5.27
CA GLY A 233 -15.30 -29.48 4.62
C GLY A 233 -15.71 -28.98 3.25
N ARG A 234 -16.34 -29.83 2.43
CA ARG A 234 -16.85 -29.46 1.11
C ARG A 234 -17.92 -28.37 1.19
N GLU A 235 -18.92 -28.54 2.05
CA GLU A 235 -20.00 -27.56 2.25
C GLU A 235 -19.47 -26.21 2.73
N PHE A 236 -18.46 -26.20 3.61
CA PHE A 236 -17.81 -24.98 4.05
C PHE A 236 -17.05 -24.29 2.92
N VAL A 237 -16.21 -25.01 2.17
CA VAL A 237 -15.44 -24.44 1.05
C VAL A 237 -16.38 -23.90 -0.04
N GLU A 238 -17.46 -24.62 -0.36
CA GLU A 238 -18.48 -24.15 -1.30
C GLU A 238 -19.11 -22.84 -0.84
N THR A 239 -19.47 -22.75 0.45
CA THR A 239 -20.02 -21.51 1.03
C THR A 239 -19.01 -20.37 0.94
N GLN A 240 -17.75 -20.60 1.32
CA GLN A 240 -16.70 -19.58 1.26
C GLN A 240 -16.45 -19.11 -0.18
N LEU A 241 -16.39 -20.02 -1.16
CA LEU A 241 -16.25 -19.66 -2.58
C LEU A 241 -17.41 -18.78 -3.05
N ASN A 242 -18.64 -19.13 -2.69
CA ASN A 242 -19.83 -18.34 -3.03
C ASN A 242 -19.79 -16.96 -2.39
N ASP A 243 -19.36 -16.86 -1.13
CA ASP A 243 -19.26 -15.60 -0.41
C ASP A 243 -18.12 -14.71 -0.96
N TRP A 244 -16.94 -15.27 -1.28
CA TRP A 244 -15.89 -14.53 -1.97
C TRP A 244 -16.36 -14.03 -3.34
N ASN A 245 -17.15 -14.83 -4.09
CA ASN A 245 -17.73 -14.41 -5.38
C ASN A 245 -18.67 -13.21 -5.24
N LYS A 246 -19.44 -13.14 -4.16
CA LYS A 246 -20.36 -12.00 -3.93
C LYS A 246 -19.62 -10.67 -3.76
N LEU A 247 -18.33 -10.65 -3.40
CA LEU A 247 -17.56 -9.40 -3.32
C LEU A 247 -17.47 -8.66 -4.66
N PHE A 248 -17.63 -9.37 -5.78
CA PHE A 248 -17.58 -8.79 -7.12
C PHE A 248 -18.90 -8.15 -7.56
N THR A 249 -19.97 -8.33 -6.78
CA THR A 249 -21.32 -7.85 -7.10
C THR A 249 -21.93 -6.97 -6.01
N LEU A 250 -21.55 -7.19 -4.74
CA LEU A 250 -22.03 -6.37 -3.63
C LEU A 250 -21.36 -5.01 -3.62
N THR A 251 -22.04 -4.03 -3.03
CA THR A 251 -21.50 -2.70 -2.80
C THR A 251 -21.73 -2.24 -1.36
N GLY A 252 -21.08 -1.13 -0.99
CA GLY A 252 -21.34 -0.40 0.23
C GLY A 252 -21.26 -1.25 1.51
N LYS A 253 -22.31 -1.15 2.34
CA LYS A 253 -22.36 -1.83 3.65
C LYS A 253 -22.46 -3.34 3.52
N ASP A 254 -23.14 -3.84 2.50
CA ASP A 254 -23.34 -5.29 2.32
C ASP A 254 -22.01 -5.97 2.01
N LEU A 255 -21.19 -5.36 1.15
CA LEU A 255 -19.82 -5.81 0.91
C LEU A 255 -19.00 -5.74 2.21
N ALA A 256 -19.09 -4.64 2.95
CA ALA A 256 -18.32 -4.47 4.19
C ALA A 256 -18.66 -5.54 5.25
N LEU A 257 -19.94 -5.87 5.41
CA LEU A 257 -20.41 -6.90 6.33
C LEU A 257 -19.93 -8.29 5.90
N LEU A 258 -20.06 -8.62 4.62
CA LEU A 258 -19.60 -9.90 4.09
C LEU A 258 -18.08 -10.06 4.26
N TYR A 259 -17.32 -9.02 3.92
CA TYR A 259 -15.87 -9.05 4.06
C TYR A 259 -15.44 -9.20 5.53
N LYS A 260 -16.15 -8.55 6.47
CA LYS A 260 -15.91 -8.73 7.91
C LYS A 260 -16.19 -10.16 8.36
N GLN A 261 -17.28 -10.77 7.88
CA GLN A 261 -17.59 -12.17 8.16
C GLN A 261 -16.45 -13.06 7.66
N LEU A 262 -16.09 -12.97 6.36
CA LEU A 262 -15.04 -13.76 5.72
C LEU A 262 -13.67 -13.64 6.42
N THR A 263 -13.36 -12.49 7.01
CA THR A 263 -12.08 -12.23 7.68
C THR A 263 -12.15 -12.29 9.22
N SER A 264 -13.26 -12.78 9.77
CA SER A 264 -13.48 -12.85 11.22
C SER A 264 -12.70 -13.99 11.88
N SER A 265 -12.45 -13.82 13.18
CA SER A 265 -11.97 -14.91 14.04
C SER A 265 -12.97 -16.06 14.12
N GLU A 266 -14.27 -15.80 14.03
CA GLU A 266 -15.33 -16.82 14.03
C GLU A 266 -15.25 -17.73 12.80
N THR A 267 -15.08 -17.15 11.61
CA THR A 267 -14.86 -17.94 10.38
C THR A 267 -13.56 -18.74 10.48
N SER A 268 -12.50 -18.14 11.04
CA SER A 268 -11.24 -18.85 11.28
C SER A 268 -11.42 -20.03 12.23
N HIS A 269 -12.13 -19.85 13.36
CA HIS A 269 -12.42 -20.94 14.29
C HIS A 269 -13.26 -22.05 13.65
N THR A 270 -14.27 -21.68 12.85
CA THR A 270 -15.09 -22.63 12.11
C THR A 270 -14.23 -23.49 11.17
N GLU A 271 -13.27 -22.88 10.46
CA GLU A 271 -12.31 -23.61 9.63
C GLU A 271 -11.48 -24.60 10.46
N TYR A 272 -10.94 -24.16 11.60
CA TYR A 272 -10.16 -25.03 12.48
C TYR A 272 -10.98 -26.19 13.06
N ASP A 273 -12.21 -25.92 13.50
CA ASP A 273 -13.11 -26.93 14.06
C ASP A 273 -13.42 -28.01 13.02
N ILE A 274 -13.75 -27.61 11.78
CA ILE A 274 -13.97 -28.55 10.67
C ILE A 274 -12.70 -29.34 10.35
N MET A 275 -11.51 -28.72 10.42
CA MET A 275 -10.24 -29.43 10.23
C MET A 275 -10.03 -30.54 11.28
N THR A 276 -10.56 -30.39 12.50
CA THR A 276 -10.51 -31.46 13.50
C THR A 276 -11.46 -32.64 13.20
N GLU A 277 -12.49 -32.42 12.38
CA GLU A 277 -13.41 -33.45 11.92
C GLU A 277 -12.93 -34.11 10.60
N CYS A 278 -12.30 -33.34 9.73
CA CYS A 278 -11.73 -33.79 8.45
C CYS A 278 -10.32 -34.40 8.62
N LYS A 279 -10.15 -35.31 9.58
CA LYS A 279 -8.88 -36.03 9.81
C LYS A 279 -8.61 -37.06 8.72
N ARG A 280 -7.40 -37.63 8.70
CA ARG A 280 -6.95 -38.59 7.67
C ARG A 280 -7.82 -39.83 7.53
N GLU A 281 -8.59 -40.21 8.54
CA GLU A 281 -9.54 -41.32 8.46
C GLU A 281 -10.75 -40.99 7.57
N VAL A 282 -11.15 -39.72 7.53
CA VAL A 282 -12.31 -39.20 6.76
C VAL A 282 -11.86 -38.53 5.46
N ASP A 283 -10.69 -37.91 5.47
CA ASP A 283 -10.06 -37.21 4.35
C ASP A 283 -8.58 -37.60 4.25
N PRO A 284 -8.26 -38.80 3.72
CA PRO A 284 -6.88 -39.32 3.68
C PRO A 284 -5.90 -38.39 2.96
N ASN A 285 -6.40 -37.68 1.95
CA ASN A 285 -5.61 -36.76 1.13
C ASN A 285 -5.56 -35.34 1.71
N GLN A 286 -6.21 -35.06 2.85
CA GLN A 286 -6.33 -33.70 3.43
C GLN A 286 -6.84 -32.68 2.41
N SER A 287 -7.73 -33.13 1.52
CA SER A 287 -8.31 -32.36 0.42
C SER A 287 -9.01 -31.08 0.90
N TYR A 288 -9.66 -31.11 2.07
CA TYR A 288 -10.23 -29.93 2.70
C TYR A 288 -9.18 -28.87 3.04
N GLN A 289 -8.09 -29.29 3.72
CA GLN A 289 -7.02 -28.39 4.13
C GLN A 289 -6.30 -27.76 2.95
N PHE A 290 -6.13 -28.51 1.85
CA PHE A 290 -5.54 -27.95 0.63
C PHE A 290 -6.47 -26.92 -0.02
N ALA A 291 -7.77 -27.21 -0.09
CA ALA A 291 -8.76 -26.28 -0.62
C ALA A 291 -8.84 -24.97 0.19
N THR A 292 -8.86 -25.04 1.53
CA THR A 292 -8.90 -23.82 2.34
C THR A 292 -7.63 -22.99 2.19
N ARG A 293 -6.45 -23.63 2.18
CA ARG A 293 -5.16 -22.95 1.93
C ARG A 293 -5.11 -22.25 0.59
N GLU A 294 -5.64 -22.86 -0.46
CA GLU A 294 -5.70 -22.23 -1.79
C GLU A 294 -6.59 -20.99 -1.77
N LEU A 295 -7.77 -21.09 -1.15
CA LEU A 295 -8.70 -19.97 -1.01
C LEU A 295 -8.10 -18.83 -0.17
N ASP A 296 -7.52 -19.15 0.99
CA ASP A 296 -6.89 -18.18 1.85
C ASP A 296 -5.70 -17.50 1.17
N GLY A 297 -4.87 -18.30 0.46
CA GLY A 297 -3.72 -17.82 -0.27
C GLY A 297 -4.09 -16.81 -1.36
N ALA A 298 -5.22 -17.01 -2.04
CA ALA A 298 -5.69 -16.10 -3.09
C ALA A 298 -5.98 -14.68 -2.58
N PHE A 299 -6.41 -14.54 -1.32
CA PHE A 299 -6.80 -13.24 -0.75
C PHE A 299 -5.90 -12.76 0.39
N TYR A 300 -4.93 -13.56 0.84
CA TYR A 300 -4.09 -13.25 1.98
C TYR A 300 -3.44 -11.86 1.89
N GLU A 301 -2.81 -11.57 0.75
CA GLU A 301 -2.13 -10.29 0.51
C GLU A 301 -3.10 -9.11 0.45
N THR A 302 -4.35 -9.34 0.03
CA THR A 302 -5.34 -8.26 -0.09
C THR A 302 -6.01 -7.96 1.24
N LYS A 303 -5.89 -8.82 2.28
CA LYS A 303 -6.61 -8.65 3.55
C LYS A 303 -6.38 -7.27 4.19
N GLN A 304 -5.15 -6.76 4.08
CA GLN A 304 -4.72 -5.47 4.64
C GLN A 304 -4.84 -4.28 3.67
N LEU A 305 -5.15 -4.52 2.40
CA LEU A 305 -5.25 -3.49 1.37
C LEU A 305 -6.70 -3.02 1.24
N ASN A 306 -6.92 -1.78 0.80
CA ASN A 306 -8.25 -1.32 0.45
C ASN A 306 -8.58 -1.62 -1.02
N PHE A 307 -7.55 -1.59 -1.87
CA PHE A 307 -7.72 -1.79 -3.30
C PHE A 307 -6.94 -3.00 -3.80
N PHE A 308 -7.56 -3.80 -4.66
CA PHE A 308 -6.87 -4.83 -5.42
C PHE A 308 -7.46 -4.97 -6.81
N ILE A 309 -6.59 -5.23 -7.79
CA ILE A 309 -6.96 -5.33 -9.21
C ILE A 309 -7.63 -6.66 -9.47
N THR A 310 -8.69 -6.64 -10.27
CA THR A 310 -9.45 -7.82 -10.67
C THR A 310 -9.49 -7.97 -12.18
N GLN A 311 -10.01 -9.11 -12.63
CA GLN A 311 -10.20 -9.37 -14.06
C GLN A 311 -11.27 -8.44 -14.66
#